data_AF-A0A9D2PKX1-F1
#
_entry.id   AF-A0A9D2PKX1-F1
#
_cell.length_a   1.000
_cell.length_b   1.000
_cell.length_c   1.000
_cell.angle_alpha   90.00
_cell.angle_beta   90.00
_cell.angle_gamma   90.00
#
_symmetry.space_group_name_H-M   'P 1'
#
loop_
_entity.id
_entity.type
_entity.pdbx_description
1 polymer ?
#
loop_
_entity_poly.entity_id
_entity_poly.type
_entity_poly.pdbx_seq_one_letter_code
_entity_poly.pdbx_strand_id
1 'polypeptide(L)'
;MWIWWIHFPLILLCSVEDWRCKKISVWKIMIYGGVILLTEVGKAALGKQGFDKMWIKCVCGALPGLFFLLLSKVTQEQMGYGDGWLILTAGASLGLEKIMEVLLVAFSGIFFRAVYLFFKGKRKADIAFVPFLCAGMAVIMLWEWTGRY
;
A
#
# COMPACT_ATOMS: atom_id res chain seq x y z
N MET A 1 -4.29 -15.83 4.17
CA MET A 1 -5.06 -15.47 5.38
C MET A 1 -4.24 -14.85 6.52
N TRP A 2 -3.21 -15.48 7.08
CA TRP A 2 -2.45 -14.95 8.23
C TRP A 2 -1.65 -13.67 7.96
N ILE A 3 -1.30 -13.42 6.70
CA ILE A 3 -0.50 -12.25 6.28
C ILE A 3 -1.26 -10.93 6.50
N TRP A 4 -2.58 -10.93 6.30
CA TRP A 4 -3.42 -9.74 6.41
C TRP A 4 -3.54 -9.23 7.84
N TRP A 5 -3.51 -10.13 8.82
CA TRP A 5 -3.51 -9.79 10.24
C TRP A 5 -2.26 -9.01 10.67
N ILE A 6 -1.16 -9.12 9.92
CA ILE A 6 0.06 -8.33 10.14
C ILE A 6 -0.05 -6.99 9.43
N HIS A 7 -0.45 -6.97 8.15
CA HIS A 7 -0.51 -5.73 7.36
C HIS A 7 -1.61 -4.76 7.79
N PHE A 8 -2.76 -5.27 8.24
CA PHE A 8 -3.94 -4.45 8.50
C PHE A 8 -3.82 -3.50 9.71
N PRO A 9 -3.43 -3.96 10.93
CA PRO A 9 -3.27 -3.08 12.09
C PRO A 9 -2.19 -2.04 11.85
N LEU A 10 -1.17 -2.48 11.14
CA LEU A 10 -0.07 -1.69 10.67
C LEU A 10 -0.61 -0.55 9.76
N ILE A 11 -1.14 -0.84 8.58
CA ILE A 11 -1.59 0.23 7.66
C ILE A 11 -2.69 1.10 8.25
N LEU A 12 -3.50 0.57 9.17
CA LEU A 12 -4.43 1.37 9.97
C LEU A 12 -3.70 2.43 10.80
N LEU A 13 -2.60 2.09 11.48
CA LEU A 13 -1.76 3.06 12.19
C LEU A 13 -1.16 4.09 11.23
N CYS A 14 -0.64 3.66 10.07
CA CYS A 14 -0.11 4.58 9.05
C CYS A 14 -1.20 5.51 8.48
N SER A 15 -2.42 5.02 8.30
CA SER A 15 -3.56 5.80 7.82
C SER A 15 -4.03 6.83 8.84
N VAL A 16 -4.06 6.48 10.13
CA VAL A 16 -4.42 7.41 11.20
C VAL A 16 -3.37 8.50 11.35
N GLU A 17 -2.09 8.15 11.17
CA GLU A 17 -0.98 9.11 11.18
C GLU A 17 -0.95 10.00 9.92
N ASP A 18 -1.22 9.47 8.73
CA ASP A 18 -1.26 10.24 7.48
C ASP A 18 -2.36 11.32 7.52
N TRP A 19 -3.52 10.99 8.10
CA TRP A 19 -4.61 11.96 8.35
C TRP A 19 -4.20 13.08 9.32
N ARG A 20 -3.25 12.84 10.23
CA ARG A 20 -2.85 13.78 11.30
C ARG A 20 -1.59 14.58 10.98
N CYS A 21 -0.62 14.04 10.24
CA CYS A 21 0.75 14.57 10.24
C CYS A 21 1.31 14.99 8.87
N LYS A 22 0.68 14.68 7.73
CA LYS A 22 1.13 15.05 6.35
C LYS A 22 2.60 14.73 6.00
N LYS A 23 3.35 14.05 6.87
CA LYS A 23 4.74 13.64 6.72
C LYS A 23 4.89 12.27 7.36
N ILE A 24 4.76 11.22 6.57
CA ILE A 24 5.05 9.86 7.02
C ILE A 24 6.57 9.78 7.24
N SER A 25 7.00 9.47 8.46
CA SER A 25 8.43 9.34 8.72
C SER A 25 8.96 8.06 8.06
N VAL A 26 9.93 8.23 7.16
CA VAL A 26 10.54 7.15 6.36
C VAL A 26 11.05 6.00 7.25
N TRP A 27 11.48 6.30 8.48
CA TRP A 27 11.93 5.33 9.48
C TRP A 27 10.86 4.28 9.84
N LYS A 28 9.59 4.65 9.96
CA LYS A 28 8.51 3.67 10.25
C LYS A 28 8.29 2.73 9.06
N ILE A 29 8.40 3.26 7.84
CA ILE A 29 8.30 2.45 6.62
C ILE A 29 9.47 1.47 6.52
N MET A 30 10.67 1.85 6.98
CA MET A 30 11.80 0.92 7.08
C MET A 30 11.56 -0.20 8.10
N ILE A 31 10.98 0.11 9.27
CA ILE A 31 10.60 -0.92 10.26
C ILE A 31 9.58 -1.89 9.62
N TYR A 32 8.62 -1.37 8.87
CA TYR A 32 7.65 -2.17 8.12
C TYR A 32 8.29 -3.08 7.09
N GLY A 33 9.11 -2.49 6.22
CA GLY A 33 9.84 -3.23 5.20
C GLY A 33 10.67 -4.34 5.84
N GLY A 34 11.31 -4.05 6.98
CA GLY A 34 12.06 -5.03 7.77
C GLY A 34 11.21 -6.17 8.30
N VAL A 35 10.06 -5.89 8.93
CA VAL A 35 9.14 -6.93 9.42
C VAL A 35 8.61 -7.79 8.27
N ILE A 36 8.24 -7.17 7.15
CA ILE A 36 7.75 -7.86 5.96
C ILE A 36 8.85 -8.76 5.39
N LEU A 37 10.06 -8.25 5.19
CA LEU A 37 11.21 -9.02 4.72
C LEU A 37 11.48 -10.24 5.62
N LEU A 38 11.48 -10.05 6.93
CA LEU A 38 11.67 -11.16 7.89
C LEU A 38 10.58 -12.23 7.74
N THR A 39 9.33 -11.83 7.53
CA THR A 39 8.23 -12.80 7.34
C THR A 39 8.31 -13.53 6.00
N GLU A 40 8.73 -12.87 4.92
CA GLU A 40 8.89 -13.54 3.61
C GLU A 40 10.11 -14.47 3.60
N VAL A 41 11.25 -14.01 4.14
CA VAL A 41 12.44 -14.85 4.30
C VAL A 41 12.16 -16.04 5.21
N GLY A 42 11.41 -15.85 6.29
CA GLY A 42 10.99 -16.94 7.18
C GLY A 42 10.12 -17.99 6.48
N LYS A 43 9.21 -17.59 5.57
CA LYS A 43 8.42 -18.54 4.77
C LYS A 43 9.27 -19.33 3.78
N ALA A 44 10.27 -18.69 3.17
CA ALA A 44 11.23 -19.36 2.30
C ALA A 44 12.12 -20.34 3.08
N ALA A 45 12.61 -19.94 4.26
CA ALA A 45 13.43 -20.79 5.12
C ALA A 45 12.67 -22.01 5.67
N LEU A 46 11.37 -21.90 5.91
CA LEU A 46 10.49 -22.98 6.33
C LEU A 46 10.04 -23.90 5.18
N GLY A 47 10.53 -23.70 3.95
CA GLY A 47 10.21 -24.53 2.78
C GLY A 47 8.75 -24.43 2.32
N LYS A 48 7.97 -23.47 2.83
CA LYS A 48 6.55 -23.27 2.46
C LYS A 48 6.39 -22.60 1.10
N GLN A 49 7.45 -21.99 0.56
CA GLN A 49 7.46 -21.34 -0.73
C GLN A 49 8.80 -21.57 -1.43
N GLY A 50 8.76 -21.89 -2.73
CA GLY A 50 9.95 -21.92 -3.58
C GLY A 50 10.53 -20.53 -3.77
N PHE A 51 11.85 -20.42 -3.77
CA PHE A 51 12.56 -19.15 -3.96
C PHE A 51 12.17 -18.48 -5.28
N ASP A 52 12.01 -19.26 -6.35
CA ASP A 52 11.59 -18.82 -7.68
C ASP A 52 10.26 -18.04 -7.65
N LYS A 53 9.23 -18.58 -6.99
CA LYS A 53 7.91 -17.93 -6.88
C LYS A 53 7.97 -16.70 -5.99
N MET A 54 8.74 -16.73 -4.92
CA MET A 54 8.93 -15.59 -4.02
C MET A 54 9.60 -14.42 -4.73
N TRP A 55 10.69 -14.68 -5.48
CA TRP A 55 11.42 -13.65 -6.21
C TRP A 55 10.55 -12.98 -7.27
N ILE A 56 9.83 -13.76 -8.09
CA ILE A 56 8.94 -13.22 -9.12
C ILE A 56 7.84 -12.36 -8.47
N LYS A 57 7.20 -12.87 -7.40
CA LYS A 57 6.15 -12.14 -6.69
C LYS A 57 6.65 -10.81 -6.13
N CYS A 58 7.83 -10.83 -5.50
CA CYS A 58 8.44 -9.65 -4.88
C CYS A 58 8.82 -8.59 -5.92
N VAL A 59 9.52 -9.00 -6.99
CA VAL A 59 9.94 -8.09 -8.07
C VAL A 59 8.73 -7.51 -8.79
N CYS A 60 7.79 -8.35 -9.25
CA CYS A 60 6.60 -7.87 -9.94
C CYS A 60 5.73 -6.98 -9.03
N GLY A 61 5.59 -7.33 -7.76
CA GLY A 61 4.82 -6.56 -6.79
C GLY A 61 5.47 -5.23 -6.39
N ALA A 62 6.80 -5.11 -6.48
CA ALA A 62 7.50 -3.86 -6.18
C ALA A 62 7.42 -2.83 -7.33
N LEU A 63 7.16 -3.27 -8.57
CA LEU A 63 7.11 -2.39 -9.75
C LEU A 63 6.16 -1.20 -9.60
N PRO A 64 4.91 -1.35 -9.12
CA PRO A 64 3.98 -0.23 -8.97
C PRO A 64 4.46 0.78 -7.94
N GLY A 65 5.07 0.32 -6.84
CA GLY A 65 5.65 1.19 -5.84
C GLY A 65 6.87 1.95 -6.35
N LEU A 66 7.73 1.29 -7.13
CA LEU A 66 8.87 1.94 -7.78
C LEU A 66 8.42 3.00 -8.79
N PHE A 67 7.39 2.70 -9.58
CA PHE A 67 6.77 3.66 -10.49
C PHE A 67 6.23 4.89 -9.73
N PHE A 68 5.56 4.68 -8.60
CA PHE A 68 5.08 5.76 -7.73
C PHE A 68 6.22 6.60 -7.11
N LEU A 69 7.34 5.97 -6.73
CA LEU A 69 8.53 6.69 -6.24
C LEU A 69 9.20 7.53 -7.33
N LEU A 70 9.21 7.04 -8.58
CA LEU A 70 9.71 7.83 -9.71
C LEU A 70 8.79 9.02 -9.97
N LEU A 71 7.46 8.83 -9.93
CA LEU A 71 6.48 9.90 -10.05
C LEU A 71 6.59 10.93 -8.93
N SER A 72 6.78 10.52 -7.67
CA SER A 72 6.94 11.45 -6.54
C SER A 72 8.21 12.31 -6.69
N LYS A 73 9.29 11.72 -7.21
CA LYS A 73 10.53 12.44 -7.52
C LYS A 73 10.36 13.44 -8.66
N VAL A 74 9.64 13.07 -9.71
CA VAL A 74 9.36 13.97 -10.86
C VAL A 74 8.41 15.11 -10.45
N THR A 75 7.43 14.84 -9.59
CA THR A 75 6.43 15.82 -9.11
C THR A 75 6.89 16.68 -7.94
N GLN A 76 8.18 16.68 -7.60
CA GLN A 76 8.76 17.47 -6.49
C GLN A 76 8.01 17.24 -5.16
N GLU A 77 7.72 15.98 -4.82
CA GLU A 77 7.02 15.56 -3.59
C GLU A 77 5.57 16.07 -3.42
N GLN A 78 4.91 16.54 -4.48
CA GLN A 78 3.46 16.82 -4.41
C GLN A 78 2.65 15.55 -4.10
N MET A 79 3.11 14.40 -4.59
CA MET A 79 2.68 13.09 -4.13
C MET A 79 3.68 12.62 -3.05
N GLY A 80 3.21 12.41 -1.82
CA GLY A 80 4.06 12.16 -0.66
C GLY A 80 5.05 11.00 -0.89
N TYR A 81 6.33 11.25 -0.62
CA TYR A 81 7.40 10.24 -0.82
C TYR A 81 7.15 8.96 0.00
N GLY A 82 6.50 9.09 1.16
CA GLY A 82 6.10 7.96 2.00
C GLY A 82 5.10 7.01 1.35
N ASP A 83 4.22 7.52 0.49
CA ASP A 83 3.17 6.72 -0.15
C ASP A 83 3.77 5.72 -1.13
N GLY A 84 4.76 6.15 -1.92
CA GLY A 84 5.48 5.29 -2.85
C GLY A 84 6.23 4.16 -2.14
N TRP A 85 6.86 4.44 -1.00
CA TRP A 85 7.53 3.42 -0.19
C TRP A 85 6.55 2.45 0.46
N LEU A 86 5.38 2.91 0.89
CA LEU A 86 4.31 2.06 1.40
C LEU A 86 3.77 1.12 0.31
N ILE A 87 3.51 1.64 -0.90
CA ILE A 87 3.08 0.81 -2.03
C ILE A 87 4.17 -0.20 -2.41
N LEU A 88 5.44 0.20 -2.40
CA LEU A 88 6.56 -0.67 -2.73
C LEU A 88 6.67 -1.83 -1.74
N THR A 89 6.64 -1.53 -0.44
CA THR A 89 6.73 -2.54 0.62
C THR A 89 5.49 -3.45 0.67
N ALA A 90 4.30 -2.89 0.52
CA ALA A 90 3.05 -3.67 0.46
C ALA A 90 3.00 -4.55 -0.79
N GLY A 91 3.38 -4.01 -1.95
CA GLY A 91 3.39 -4.72 -3.21
C GLY A 91 4.40 -5.87 -3.25
N ALA A 92 5.60 -5.68 -2.69
CA ALA A 92 6.60 -6.73 -2.57
C ALA A 92 6.10 -7.96 -1.77
N SER A 93 5.22 -7.76 -0.78
CA SER A 93 4.64 -8.86 0.02
C SER A 93 3.37 -9.45 -0.57
N LEU A 94 2.44 -8.58 -1.00
CA LEU A 94 1.13 -8.96 -1.51
C LEU A 94 1.21 -9.54 -2.94
N GLY A 95 2.17 -9.08 -3.74
CA GLY A 95 2.30 -9.39 -5.16
C GLY A 95 1.53 -8.42 -6.06
N LEU A 96 1.81 -8.49 -7.37
CA LEU A 96 1.31 -7.54 -8.36
C LEU A 96 -0.23 -7.50 -8.46
N GLU A 97 -0.88 -8.67 -8.49
CA GLU A 97 -2.33 -8.73 -8.65
C GLU A 97 -3.05 -8.02 -7.49
N LYS A 98 -2.67 -8.37 -6.26
CA LYS A 98 -3.29 -7.83 -5.04
C LYS A 98 -3.00 -6.35 -4.84
N ILE A 99 -1.77 -5.90 -5.10
CA ILE A 99 -1.47 -4.47 -4.99
C ILE A 99 -2.24 -3.65 -6.04
N MET A 100 -2.44 -4.18 -7.24
CA MET A 100 -3.26 -3.51 -8.27
C MET A 100 -4.73 -3.44 -7.88
N GLU A 101 -5.31 -4.51 -7.33
CA GLU A 101 -6.68 -4.50 -6.80
C GLU A 101 -6.85 -3.42 -5.72
N VAL A 102 -5.92 -3.38 -4.74
CA VAL A 102 -5.91 -2.38 -3.67
C VAL A 102 -5.79 -0.97 -4.23
N LEU A 103 -4.88 -0.75 -5.18
CA LEU A 103 -4.67 0.55 -5.82
C LEU A 103 -5.91 1.00 -6.61
N LEU A 104 -6.59 0.10 -7.30
CA LEU A 104 -7.83 0.41 -8.02
C LEU A 104 -8.93 0.88 -7.07
N VAL A 105 -9.12 0.19 -5.94
CA VAL A 105 -10.08 0.61 -4.92
C VAL A 105 -9.67 1.96 -4.33
N ALA A 106 -8.39 2.16 -4.04
CA ALA A 106 -7.88 3.43 -3.51
C ALA A 106 -8.12 4.60 -4.48
N PHE A 107 -7.75 4.44 -5.75
CA PHE A 107 -7.97 5.47 -6.77
C PHE A 107 -9.44 5.75 -7.03
N SER A 108 -10.30 4.72 -6.98
CA SER A 108 -11.74 4.94 -7.10
C SER A 108 -12.25 5.84 -5.96
N GLY A 109 -11.83 5.61 -4.73
CA GLY A 109 -12.20 6.44 -3.58
C GLY A 109 -11.68 7.87 -3.70
N ILE A 110 -10.45 8.06 -4.17
CA ILE A 110 -9.87 9.37 -4.44
C ILE A 110 -10.65 10.09 -5.53
N PHE A 111 -11.01 9.40 -6.60
CA PHE A 111 -11.80 9.96 -7.70
C PHE A 111 -13.16 10.46 -7.21
N PHE A 112 -13.91 9.65 -6.45
CA PHE A 112 -15.20 10.08 -5.88
C PHE A 112 -15.03 11.27 -4.92
N ARG A 113 -13.98 11.27 -4.08
CA ARG A 113 -13.65 12.39 -3.19
C ARG A 113 -13.35 13.66 -3.99
N ALA A 114 -12.56 13.55 -5.06
CA ALA A 114 -12.20 14.68 -5.93
C ALA A 114 -13.42 15.25 -6.65
N VAL A 115 -14.28 14.39 -7.21
CA VAL A 115 -15.54 14.78 -7.86
C VAL A 115 -16.46 15.49 -6.84
N TYR A 116 -16.63 14.94 -5.65
CA TYR A 116 -17.42 15.57 -4.58
C TYR A 116 -16.90 16.96 -4.19
N LEU A 117 -15.58 17.12 -4.08
CA LEU A 117 -14.94 18.40 -3.76
C LEU A 117 -15.06 19.41 -4.91
N PHE A 118 -15.02 18.94 -6.16
CA PHE A 118 -15.25 19.75 -7.34
C PHE A 118 -16.66 20.35 -7.34
N PHE A 119 -17.69 19.55 -7.05
CA PHE A 119 -19.07 20.05 -6.90
C PHE A 119 -19.23 21.01 -5.71
N LYS A 120 -18.42 20.87 -4.65
CA LYS A 120 -18.37 21.81 -3.51
C LYS A 120 -17.53 23.07 -3.78
N GLY A 121 -17.00 23.26 -4.98
CA GLY A 121 -16.19 24.42 -5.36
C GLY A 121 -14.80 24.48 -4.70
N LYS A 122 -14.36 23.41 -4.03
CA LYS A 122 -13.04 23.36 -3.36
C LYS A 122 -11.99 22.79 -4.31
N ARG A 123 -11.29 23.68 -5.05
CA ARG A 123 -10.29 23.31 -6.07
C ARG A 123 -8.90 22.96 -5.53
N LYS A 124 -8.58 23.31 -4.27
CA LYS A 124 -7.25 23.08 -3.64
C LYS A 124 -7.38 22.30 -2.35
N ALA A 125 -7.92 21.08 -2.44
CA ALA A 125 -7.94 20.17 -1.30
C ALA A 125 -6.79 19.19 -1.45
N ASP A 126 -5.86 19.18 -0.50
CA ASP A 126 -4.88 18.09 -0.37
C ASP A 126 -5.65 16.82 -0.01
N ILE A 127 -5.68 15.86 -0.93
CA ILE A 127 -6.27 14.54 -0.69
C ILE A 127 -5.15 13.61 -0.25
N ALA A 128 -5.16 13.22 1.01
CA ALA A 128 -4.25 12.23 1.58
C ALA A 128 -4.53 10.85 0.93
N PHE A 129 -3.50 10.20 0.39
CA PHE A 129 -3.63 8.95 -0.36
C PHE A 129 -3.74 7.72 0.56
N VAL A 130 -3.01 7.69 1.68
CA VAL A 130 -2.93 6.51 2.57
C VAL A 130 -4.27 6.06 3.14
N PRO A 131 -5.22 6.95 3.53
CA PRO A 131 -6.54 6.52 3.97
C PRO A 131 -7.31 5.71 2.93
N PHE A 132 -7.16 6.06 1.65
CA PHE A 132 -7.80 5.30 0.56
C PHE A 132 -7.07 4.00 0.28
N LEU A 133 -5.74 3.97 0.42
CA LEU A 133 -4.95 2.75 0.34
C LEU A 133 -5.32 1.77 1.47
N CYS A 134 -5.50 2.27 2.69
CA CYS A 134 -5.97 1.51 3.84
C CYS A 134 -7.38 0.96 3.62
N ALA A 135 -8.29 1.78 3.09
CA ALA A 135 -9.63 1.33 2.74
C ALA A 135 -9.60 0.23 1.66
N GLY A 136 -8.76 0.40 0.62
CA GLY A 136 -8.53 -0.62 -0.41
C GLY A 136 -8.08 -1.94 0.19
N MET A 137 -7.10 -1.92 1.09
CA MET A 137 -6.66 -3.14 1.79
C MET A 137 -7.73 -3.74 2.69
N ALA A 138 -8.55 -2.92 3.36
CA ALA A 138 -9.68 -3.40 4.15
C ALA A 138 -10.68 -4.15 3.29
N VAL A 139 -11.03 -3.59 2.13
CA VAL A 139 -11.99 -4.19 1.19
C VAL A 139 -11.46 -5.52 0.67
N ILE A 140 -10.20 -5.57 0.21
CA ILE A 140 -9.62 -6.82 -0.29
C ILE A 140 -9.46 -7.87 0.82
N MET A 141 -9.08 -7.46 2.04
CA MET A 141 -9.02 -8.35 3.19
C MET A 141 -10.40 -8.93 3.53
N LEU A 142 -11.44 -8.11 3.59
CA LEU A 142 -12.81 -8.56 3.83
C LEU A 142 -13.30 -9.47 2.71
N TRP A 143 -12.97 -9.15 1.47
CA TRP A 143 -13.32 -9.96 0.31
C TRP A 143 -12.73 -11.38 0.41
N GLU A 144 -11.44 -11.49 0.74
CA GLU A 144 -10.79 -12.79 0.98
C GLU A 144 -11.37 -13.50 2.21
N TRP A 145 -11.70 -12.76 3.27
CA TRP A 145 -12.32 -13.34 4.47
C TRP A 145 -13.71 -13.92 4.19
N THR A 146 -14.47 -13.32 3.27
CA THR A 146 -15.79 -13.85 2.85
C THR A 146 -15.72 -15.10 1.96
N GLY A 147 -14.54 -15.69 1.76
CA GLY A 147 -14.39 -17.01 1.16
C GLY A 147 -14.51 -17.03 -0.37
N ARG A 148 -14.31 -15.90 -1.04
CA ARG A 148 -14.04 -15.94 -2.48
C ARG A 148 -12.54 -16.20 -2.67
N TYR A 149 -12.24 -17.47 -2.94
CA TYR A 149 -10.96 -18.18 -3.16
C TYR A 149 -10.33 -18.83 -1.92
#